data_AF-A0A0C9TQD4-F1
#
_entry.id   AF-A0A0C9TQD4-F1
#
_cell.length_a   1.000
_cell.length_b   1.000
_cell.length_c   1.000
_cell.angle_alpha   90.00
_cell.angle_beta   90.00
_cell.angle_gamma   90.00
#
_symmetry.space_group_name_H-M   'P 1'
#
loop_
_entity.id
_entity.type
_entity.pdbx_description
1 polymer ?
#
loop_
_entity_poly.entity_id
_entity_poly.type
_entity_poly.pdbx_seq_one_letter_code
_entity_poly.pdbx_strand_id
1 'polypeptide(L)'
;MPSRSLLCLSILLPFVAGYADTVPVVAWSSHKSPALDSIASSLRPYSKPSEFFDAILNKASICDYDAIIIADQPGLHASDLRTITPSSYIAQTIKKSKSSLQIPYLPVSESSDFLEAFKSSVADRCASRRLELELGQGGVPLHKGEKHLVSLSLPSLEDAIGRSKTMSKCHKDLHKDVSNVASVFPSHMVIYTSSRPLAKRQEVLMEEDDMLDATSPFFVMDNSKSQSASAAVNTTLVKGSLTQRYQFFTPGLITALLVMFGLFIPILMFGINALASIQSPRMDSPKGPSLEKKNQ
;
A
#
# COMPACT_ATOMS: atom_id res chain seq x y z
N MET A 1 22.03 48.37 15.94
CA MET A 1 21.91 47.09 16.67
C MET A 1 20.44 46.80 16.89
N PRO A 2 19.96 45.54 16.85
CA PRO A 2 20.23 44.40 15.97
C PRO A 2 19.14 44.34 14.86
N SER A 3 19.25 43.60 13.76
CA SER A 3 18.79 42.21 13.74
C SER A 3 19.14 41.63 12.37
N ARG A 4 20.19 40.81 12.37
CA ARG A 4 20.43 39.80 11.35
C ARG A 4 19.62 38.60 11.81
N SER A 5 18.52 38.28 11.15
CA SER A 5 17.91 36.93 11.07
C SER A 5 16.47 37.07 10.61
N LEU A 6 16.19 36.79 9.33
CA LEU A 6 14.88 36.36 8.88
C LEU A 6 14.97 35.98 7.40
N LEU A 7 15.38 34.74 7.13
CA LEU A 7 15.01 34.00 5.91
C LEU A 7 15.59 32.58 5.99
N CYS A 8 15.01 31.74 6.83
CA CYS A 8 15.17 30.30 6.76
C CYS A 8 13.99 29.64 7.48
N LEU A 9 12.82 29.62 6.85
CA LEU A 9 11.74 28.71 7.25
C LEU A 9 10.87 28.36 6.04
N SER A 10 11.51 27.85 5.00
CA SER A 10 10.85 27.00 4.00
C SER A 10 11.57 25.66 4.01
N ILE A 11 10.85 24.57 3.76
CA ILE A 11 11.30 23.17 3.80
C ILE A 11 11.10 22.47 5.15
N LEU A 12 9.85 22.34 5.58
CA LEU A 12 9.39 21.19 6.38
C LEU A 12 8.06 20.70 5.78
N LEU A 13 8.13 20.22 4.54
CA LEU A 13 7.12 19.32 3.98
C LEU A 13 7.68 17.90 4.15
N PRO A 14 7.28 17.12 5.17
CA PRO A 14 7.32 15.69 5.00
C PRO A 14 6.24 15.36 3.97
N PHE A 15 6.67 14.96 2.78
CA PHE A 15 5.84 14.25 1.81
C PHE A 15 5.23 13.04 2.51
N VAL A 16 3.98 13.16 2.99
CA VAL A 16 3.15 11.99 3.26
C VAL A 16 2.53 11.61 1.93
N ALA A 17 3.37 11.06 1.04
CA ALA A 17 2.85 10.20 -0.01
C ALA A 17 2.29 8.97 0.71
N GLY A 18 0.97 8.89 0.83
CA GLY A 18 0.32 7.68 1.31
C GLY A 18 0.70 6.53 0.38
N TYR A 19 1.28 5.47 0.96
CA TYR A 19 1.71 4.24 0.28
C TYR A 19 0.50 3.42 -0.22
N ALA A 20 -0.34 4.01 -1.06
CA ALA A 20 -1.56 3.36 -1.57
C ALA A 20 -1.23 2.22 -2.55
N ASP A 21 -0.16 2.35 -3.34
CA ASP A 21 0.21 1.42 -4.41
C ASP A 21 1.47 0.60 -4.06
N THR A 22 1.46 -0.07 -2.90
CA THR A 22 2.60 -0.91 -2.49
C THR A 22 2.17 -2.31 -2.09
N VAL A 23 3.00 -3.28 -2.45
CA VAL A 23 2.82 -4.68 -2.05
C VAL A 23 3.93 -5.10 -1.10
N PRO A 24 3.63 -5.89 -0.07
CA PRO A 24 4.66 -6.48 0.74
C PRO A 24 5.27 -7.69 0.04
N VAL A 25 6.57 -7.88 0.25
CA VAL A 25 7.27 -9.12 -0.10
C VAL A 25 7.97 -9.63 1.14
N VAL A 26 7.73 -10.90 1.47
CA VAL A 26 8.42 -11.61 2.54
C VAL A 26 8.96 -12.90 1.98
N ALA A 27 10.28 -13.05 2.00
CA ALA A 27 10.94 -14.25 1.50
C ALA A 27 11.80 -14.88 2.59
N TRP A 28 11.81 -16.21 2.66
CA TRP A 28 12.66 -16.95 3.58
C TRP A 28 13.10 -18.28 2.96
N SER A 29 14.24 -18.78 3.42
CA SER A 29 14.82 -20.03 2.91
C SER A 29 15.22 -20.97 4.03
N SER A 30 15.16 -22.28 3.75
CA SER A 30 15.56 -23.31 4.71
C SER A 30 17.08 -23.36 4.91
N HIS A 31 17.85 -23.05 3.88
CA HIS A 31 19.32 -22.92 3.92
C HIS A 31 19.78 -21.48 3.62
N LYS A 32 21.08 -21.20 3.82
CA LYS A 32 21.63 -19.85 3.58
C LYS A 32 21.46 -19.44 2.12
N SER A 33 20.88 -18.28 1.88
CA SER A 33 20.62 -17.76 0.54
C SER A 33 21.47 -16.52 0.26
N PRO A 34 22.55 -16.63 -0.53
CA PRO A 34 23.31 -15.46 -0.95
C PRO A 34 22.44 -14.44 -1.70
N ALA A 35 21.42 -14.90 -2.42
CA ALA A 35 20.44 -14.04 -3.08
C ALA A 35 19.70 -13.17 -2.06
N LEU A 36 19.06 -13.77 -1.06
CA LEU A 36 18.32 -13.01 -0.03
C LEU A 36 19.24 -12.16 0.84
N ASP A 37 20.37 -12.68 1.28
CA ASP A 37 21.30 -11.96 2.16
C ASP A 37 21.91 -10.73 1.47
N SER A 38 22.23 -10.84 0.17
CA SER A 38 22.74 -9.72 -0.63
C SER A 38 21.70 -8.63 -0.85
N ILE A 39 20.42 -9.00 -0.97
CA ILE A 39 19.33 -8.03 -1.10
C ILE A 39 19.01 -7.40 0.25
N ALA A 40 19.00 -8.17 1.33
CA ALA A 40 18.75 -7.67 2.69
C ALA A 40 19.84 -6.69 3.15
N SER A 41 21.09 -6.89 2.73
CA SER A 41 22.20 -5.98 3.00
C SER A 41 22.26 -4.77 2.05
N SER A 42 21.56 -4.82 0.92
CA SER A 42 21.46 -3.70 -0.02
C SER A 42 20.47 -2.67 0.49
N LEU A 43 20.95 -1.46 0.78
CA LEU A 43 20.10 -0.31 1.14
C LEU A 43 19.40 0.32 -0.08
N ARG A 44 19.40 -0.34 -1.25
CA ARG A 44 18.80 0.21 -2.47
C ARG A 44 17.27 0.11 -2.39
N PRO A 45 16.53 1.23 -2.43
CA PRO A 45 15.10 1.19 -2.64
C PRO A 45 14.82 0.68 -4.06
N TYR A 46 13.97 -0.34 -4.18
CA TYR A 46 13.48 -0.81 -5.47
C TYR A 46 12.36 0.10 -5.94
N SER A 47 12.44 0.57 -7.17
CA SER A 47 11.42 1.47 -7.74
C SER A 47 10.30 0.71 -8.42
N LYS A 48 10.53 -0.57 -8.76
CA LYS A 48 9.57 -1.44 -9.43
C LYS A 48 9.67 -2.87 -8.91
N PRO A 49 8.58 -3.68 -9.00
CA PRO A 49 8.63 -5.08 -8.59
C PRO A 49 9.55 -5.91 -9.50
N SER A 50 9.56 -5.64 -10.81
CA SER A 50 10.41 -6.34 -11.77
C SER A 50 11.89 -6.24 -11.41
N GLU A 51 12.39 -5.05 -11.06
CA GLU A 51 13.79 -4.85 -10.64
C GLU A 51 14.18 -5.72 -9.43
N PHE A 52 13.25 -5.87 -8.49
CA PHE A 52 13.44 -6.71 -7.32
C PHE A 52 13.48 -8.20 -7.70
N PHE A 53 12.50 -8.67 -8.47
CA PHE A 53 12.44 -10.07 -8.90
C PHE A 53 13.60 -10.43 -9.85
N ASP A 54 14.01 -9.51 -10.72
CA ASP A 54 15.20 -9.63 -11.56
C ASP A 54 16.48 -9.71 -10.73
N ALA A 55 16.58 -8.94 -9.64
CA ALA A 55 17.71 -9.02 -8.72
C ALA A 55 17.81 -10.40 -8.05
N ILE A 56 16.67 -11.05 -7.74
CA ILE A 56 16.65 -12.43 -7.26
C ILE A 56 17.02 -13.40 -8.39
N LEU A 57 16.39 -13.29 -9.56
CA LEU A 57 16.63 -14.16 -10.72
C LEU A 57 18.11 -14.17 -11.12
N ASN A 58 18.74 -13.00 -11.15
CA ASN A 58 20.12 -12.84 -11.61
C ASN A 58 21.14 -13.60 -10.75
N LYS A 59 20.80 -13.96 -9.51
CA LYS A 59 21.66 -14.74 -8.63
C LYS A 59 21.53 -16.22 -8.96
N ALA A 60 22.65 -16.86 -9.33
CA ALA A 60 22.70 -18.29 -9.63
C ALA A 60 22.16 -19.17 -8.48
N SER A 61 22.28 -18.70 -7.23
CA SER A 61 21.81 -19.42 -6.04
C SER A 61 20.30 -19.66 -6.00
N ILE A 62 19.51 -18.99 -6.85
CA ILE A 62 18.06 -19.26 -6.94
C ILE A 62 17.78 -20.68 -7.47
N CYS A 63 18.65 -21.24 -8.31
CA CYS A 63 18.45 -22.57 -8.86
C CYS A 63 19.03 -23.69 -7.97
N ASP A 64 19.60 -23.37 -6.82
CA ASP A 64 20.12 -24.36 -5.86
C ASP A 64 19.01 -24.96 -4.97
N TYR A 65 17.80 -24.39 -5.01
CA TYR A 65 16.64 -24.91 -4.30
C TYR A 65 15.97 -26.04 -5.10
N ASP A 66 15.56 -27.10 -4.39
CA ASP A 66 14.78 -28.19 -4.98
C ASP A 66 13.31 -27.79 -5.16
N ALA A 67 12.81 -26.91 -4.28
CA ALA A 67 11.47 -26.34 -4.37
C ALA A 67 11.47 -24.83 -4.12
N ILE A 68 10.83 -24.08 -5.02
CA ILE A 68 10.55 -22.65 -4.85
C ILE A 68 9.05 -22.50 -4.73
N ILE A 69 8.59 -21.96 -3.61
CA ILE A 69 7.18 -21.77 -3.31
C ILE A 69 6.86 -20.28 -3.43
N ILE A 70 5.93 -19.92 -4.30
CA ILE A 70 5.44 -18.56 -4.48
C ILE A 70 4.01 -18.53 -3.96
N ALA A 71 3.81 -17.91 -2.82
CA ALA A 71 2.50 -17.68 -2.22
C ALA A 71 2.02 -16.29 -2.58
N ASP A 72 0.94 -16.23 -3.37
CA ASP A 72 0.32 -14.99 -3.80
C ASP A 72 -1.00 -14.77 -3.08
N GLN A 73 -1.10 -13.70 -2.29
CA GLN A 73 -2.33 -13.30 -1.64
C GLN A 73 -2.80 -11.92 -2.11
N PRO A 74 -3.82 -11.87 -2.99
CA PRO A 74 -4.34 -10.61 -3.49
C PRO A 74 -4.88 -9.71 -2.37
N GLY A 75 -4.54 -8.42 -2.45
CA GLY A 75 -4.97 -7.42 -1.46
C GLY A 75 -4.27 -7.53 -0.10
N LEU A 76 -3.17 -8.30 0.01
CA LEU A 76 -2.30 -8.32 1.19
C LEU A 76 -1.53 -7.00 1.32
N HIS A 77 -1.50 -6.44 2.54
CA HIS A 77 -0.84 -5.18 2.84
C HIS A 77 0.15 -5.31 4.01
N ALA A 78 1.11 -4.38 4.10
CA ALA A 78 2.14 -4.38 5.13
C ALA A 78 1.56 -4.32 6.56
N SER A 79 0.40 -3.68 6.73
CA SER A 79 -0.30 -3.61 8.01
C SER A 79 -0.72 -4.99 8.51
N ASP A 80 -1.14 -5.89 7.63
CA ASP A 80 -1.60 -7.21 8.03
C ASP A 80 -0.44 -8.06 8.52
N LEU A 81 0.69 -7.96 7.83
CA LEU A 81 1.93 -8.64 8.23
C LEU A 81 2.44 -8.15 9.58
N ARG A 82 2.25 -6.86 9.92
CA ARG A 82 2.59 -6.31 11.25
C ARG A 82 1.68 -6.82 12.36
N THR A 83 0.41 -7.12 12.04
CA THR A 83 -0.54 -7.67 13.02
C THR A 83 -0.40 -9.17 13.24
N ILE A 84 0.51 -9.83 12.53
CA ILE A 84 0.76 -11.26 12.69
C ILE A 84 1.21 -11.55 14.12
N THR A 85 0.52 -12.48 14.77
CA THR A 85 0.91 -12.93 16.11
C THR A 85 2.32 -13.54 16.05
N PRO A 86 3.25 -13.14 16.95
CA PRO A 86 4.61 -13.67 16.96
C PRO A 86 4.71 -15.18 17.15
N SER A 87 3.67 -15.81 17.71
CA SER A 87 3.56 -17.26 17.88
C SER A 87 3.08 -18.00 16.64
N SER A 88 2.61 -17.30 15.61
CA SER A 88 2.17 -17.90 14.35
C SER A 88 3.33 -18.61 13.64
N TYR A 89 3.00 -19.62 12.83
CA TYR A 89 3.99 -20.39 12.09
C TYR A 89 4.87 -19.49 11.22
N ILE A 90 4.29 -18.60 10.41
CA ILE A 90 5.03 -17.75 9.49
C ILE A 90 6.03 -16.87 10.24
N ALA A 91 5.61 -16.20 11.31
CA ALA A 91 6.50 -15.38 12.12
C ALA A 91 7.65 -16.19 12.75
N GLN A 92 7.36 -17.41 13.22
CA GLN A 92 8.40 -18.30 13.75
C GLN A 92 9.35 -18.81 12.66
N THR A 93 8.83 -19.19 11.50
CA THR A 93 9.60 -19.74 10.39
C THR A 93 10.54 -18.69 9.82
N ILE A 94 10.07 -17.46 9.63
CA ILE A 94 10.92 -16.34 9.22
C ILE A 94 12.04 -16.11 10.24
N LYS A 95 11.72 -16.08 11.54
CA LYS A 95 12.74 -15.91 12.60
C LYS A 95 13.74 -17.05 12.71
N LYS A 96 13.31 -18.28 12.46
CA LYS A 96 14.15 -19.50 12.54
C LYS A 96 14.93 -19.77 11.25
N SER A 97 14.49 -19.19 10.13
CA SER A 97 15.12 -19.38 8.82
C SER A 97 16.56 -18.88 8.82
N LYS A 98 17.40 -19.48 7.98
CA LYS A 98 18.81 -19.12 7.89
C LYS A 98 19.02 -17.79 7.18
N SER A 99 18.19 -17.52 6.18
CA SER A 99 18.14 -16.25 5.45
C SER A 99 16.67 -15.84 5.29
N SER A 100 16.37 -14.59 5.62
CA SER A 100 15.05 -13.99 5.41
C SER A 100 15.17 -12.56 4.93
N LEU A 101 14.17 -12.13 4.18
CA LEU A 101 14.05 -10.81 3.61
C LEU A 101 12.62 -10.31 3.78
N GLN A 102 12.46 -9.08 4.23
CA GLN A 102 11.16 -8.43 4.40
C GLN A 102 11.21 -7.05 3.77
N ILE A 103 10.41 -6.86 2.72
CA ILE A 103 10.23 -5.58 2.05
C ILE A 103 8.76 -5.20 2.24
N PRO A 104 8.44 -4.32 3.21
CA PRO A 104 7.05 -4.00 3.53
C PRO A 104 6.36 -3.21 2.41
N TYR A 105 7.11 -2.40 1.66
CA TYR A 105 6.57 -1.44 0.71
C TYR A 105 7.33 -1.51 -0.60
N LEU A 106 6.96 -2.45 -1.47
CA LEU A 106 7.45 -2.51 -2.85
C LEU A 106 6.47 -1.75 -3.75
N PRO A 107 6.86 -0.63 -4.37
CA PRO A 107 5.98 0.13 -5.27
C PRO A 107 5.57 -0.73 -6.47
N VAL A 108 4.27 -0.79 -6.75
CA VAL A 108 3.72 -1.54 -7.88
C VAL A 108 3.34 -0.57 -8.99
N SER A 109 3.99 -0.71 -10.14
CA SER A 109 3.56 -0.10 -11.40
C SER A 109 2.36 -0.85 -11.98
N GLU A 110 1.54 -0.22 -12.82
CA GLU A 110 0.25 -0.73 -13.31
C GLU A 110 0.26 -2.12 -13.99
N SER A 111 1.42 -2.69 -14.32
CA SER A 111 1.51 -4.04 -14.87
C SER A 111 1.26 -5.11 -13.79
N SER A 112 0.11 -5.77 -13.87
CA SER A 112 -0.31 -6.87 -12.99
C SER A 112 0.53 -8.15 -13.12
N ASP A 113 1.31 -8.29 -14.19
CA ASP A 113 1.79 -9.61 -14.62
C ASP A 113 3.24 -9.91 -14.23
N PHE A 114 3.86 -9.08 -13.39
CA PHE A 114 5.27 -9.26 -12.98
C PHE A 114 5.50 -10.62 -12.32
N LEU A 115 4.51 -11.12 -11.59
CA LEU A 115 4.62 -12.37 -10.85
C LEU A 115 4.60 -13.57 -11.81
N GLU A 116 3.77 -13.54 -12.85
CA GLU A 116 3.73 -14.57 -13.90
C GLU A 116 5.00 -14.55 -14.77
N ALA A 117 5.51 -13.36 -15.09
CA ALA A 117 6.79 -13.21 -15.78
C ALA A 117 7.95 -13.79 -14.94
N PHE A 118 7.96 -13.52 -13.64
CA PHE A 118 8.95 -14.09 -12.72
C PHE A 118 8.82 -15.61 -12.63
N LYS A 119 7.60 -16.15 -12.43
CA LYS A 119 7.35 -17.60 -12.40
C LYS A 119 7.88 -18.29 -13.67
N SER A 120 7.60 -17.72 -14.83
CA SER A 120 8.08 -18.23 -16.13
C SER A 120 9.61 -18.20 -16.21
N SER A 121 10.22 -17.07 -15.85
CA SER A 121 11.68 -16.91 -15.86
C SER A 121 12.39 -17.88 -14.91
N VAL A 122 11.81 -18.18 -13.74
CA VAL A 122 12.36 -19.19 -12.81
C VAL A 122 12.24 -20.59 -13.40
N ALA A 123 11.09 -20.94 -13.96
CA ALA A 123 10.85 -22.26 -14.55
C ALA A 123 11.82 -22.55 -15.68
N ASP A 124 12.00 -21.61 -16.59
CA ASP A 124 12.87 -21.74 -17.76
C ASP A 124 14.34 -21.79 -17.35
N ARG A 125 14.76 -20.89 -16.43
CA ARG A 125 16.17 -20.79 -16.02
C ARG A 125 16.62 -21.97 -15.16
N CYS A 126 15.76 -22.44 -14.26
CA CYS A 126 16.11 -23.50 -13.32
C CYS A 126 15.66 -24.89 -13.80
N ALA A 127 15.06 -25.00 -14.99
CA ALA A 127 14.44 -26.21 -15.52
C ALA A 127 13.49 -26.85 -14.49
N SER A 128 12.68 -26.02 -13.83
CA SER A 128 11.77 -26.46 -12.77
C SER A 128 10.36 -26.67 -13.31
N ARG A 129 9.71 -27.71 -12.79
CA ARG A 129 8.33 -28.03 -13.12
C ARG A 129 7.37 -27.08 -12.40
N ARG A 130 6.54 -26.37 -13.16
CA ARG A 130 5.51 -25.47 -12.61
C ARG A 130 4.33 -26.29 -12.11
N LEU A 131 3.93 -26.06 -10.87
CA LEU A 131 2.75 -26.64 -10.25
C LEU A 131 1.88 -25.51 -9.69
N GLU A 132 0.62 -25.45 -10.11
CA GLU A 132 -0.39 -24.55 -9.55
C GLU A 132 -1.15 -25.33 -8.47
N LEU A 133 -1.13 -24.84 -7.23
CA LEU A 133 -1.81 -25.45 -6.09
C LEU A 133 -2.76 -24.43 -5.45
N GLU A 134 -4.01 -24.84 -5.28
CA GLU A 134 -4.98 -24.12 -4.46
C GLU A 134 -4.82 -24.52 -2.99
N LEU A 135 -4.96 -23.54 -2.09
CA LEU A 135 -4.81 -23.77 -0.65
C LEU A 135 -5.68 -24.93 -0.14
N GLY A 136 -5.06 -25.85 0.60
CA GLY A 136 -5.76 -26.92 1.31
C GLY A 136 -6.27 -28.07 0.44
N GLN A 137 -6.11 -28.03 -0.89
CA GLN A 137 -6.26 -29.22 -1.74
C GLN A 137 -5.04 -30.12 -1.57
N GLY A 138 -5.29 -31.38 -1.22
CA GLY A 138 -4.25 -32.41 -1.01
C GLY A 138 -3.33 -32.51 -2.24
N GLY A 139 -2.03 -32.50 -1.96
CA GLY A 139 -0.99 -32.12 -2.90
C GLY A 139 -0.96 -32.88 -4.22
N VAL A 140 -0.60 -32.13 -5.27
CA VAL A 140 -0.13 -32.67 -6.55
C VAL A 140 1.08 -33.59 -6.30
N PRO A 141 1.22 -34.73 -7.02
CA PRO A 141 2.35 -35.63 -6.83
C PRO A 141 3.69 -34.89 -7.04
N LEU A 142 4.40 -34.66 -5.93
CA LEU A 142 5.73 -34.08 -5.94
C LEU A 142 6.73 -35.21 -6.23
N HIS A 143 7.36 -35.17 -7.40
CA HIS A 143 8.34 -36.19 -7.78
C HIS A 143 9.69 -35.89 -7.14
N LYS A 144 10.24 -36.84 -6.38
CA LYS A 144 11.59 -36.69 -5.84
C LYS A 144 12.61 -36.75 -6.97
N GLY A 145 13.50 -35.75 -7.05
CA GLY A 145 14.57 -35.67 -8.03
C GLY A 145 14.37 -34.60 -9.13
N GLU A 146 13.17 -34.04 -9.25
CA GLU A 146 12.89 -32.88 -10.11
C GLU A 146 12.82 -31.60 -9.27
N LYS A 147 13.20 -30.47 -9.87
CA LYS A 147 13.03 -29.15 -9.26
C LYS A 147 11.61 -28.67 -9.48
N HIS A 148 11.00 -28.09 -8.46
CA HIS A 148 9.60 -27.67 -8.52
C HIS A 148 9.44 -26.18 -8.25
N LEU A 149 8.61 -25.53 -9.06
CA LEU A 149 8.08 -24.20 -8.81
C LEU A 149 6.60 -24.33 -8.43
N VAL A 150 6.30 -24.13 -7.15
CA VAL A 150 4.96 -24.28 -6.59
C VAL A 150 4.32 -22.89 -6.48
N SER A 151 3.31 -22.62 -7.29
CA SER A 151 2.45 -21.43 -7.22
C SER A 151 1.29 -21.73 -6.29
N LEU A 152 1.17 -20.99 -5.19
CA LEU A 152 0.05 -21.07 -4.25
C LEU A 152 -0.80 -19.81 -4.41
N SER A 153 -2.05 -20.02 -4.84
CA SER A 153 -3.06 -18.96 -4.91
C SER A 153 -3.83 -18.88 -3.59
N LEU A 154 -3.77 -17.72 -2.93
CA LEU A 154 -4.51 -17.46 -1.69
C LEU A 154 -5.74 -16.60 -1.98
N PRO A 155 -6.82 -16.73 -1.19
CA PRO A 155 -8.01 -15.91 -1.40
C PRO A 155 -7.72 -14.43 -1.13
N SER A 156 -8.36 -13.58 -1.94
CA SER A 156 -8.26 -12.13 -1.84
C SER A 156 -8.72 -11.61 -0.46
N LEU A 157 -8.02 -10.60 0.03
CA LEU A 157 -8.33 -9.91 1.28
C LEU A 157 -9.06 -8.55 1.08
N GLU A 158 -9.35 -8.17 -0.16
CA GLU A 158 -10.12 -6.94 -0.50
C GLU A 158 -11.53 -7.02 0.14
N ASP A 159 -11.94 -5.98 0.86
CA ASP A 159 -13.28 -5.81 1.46
C ASP A 159 -13.83 -6.92 2.37
N ALA A 160 -12.98 -7.85 2.84
CA ALA A 160 -13.43 -8.93 3.69
C ALA A 160 -13.83 -8.43 5.10
N ILE A 161 -15.14 -8.39 5.38
CA ILE A 161 -15.66 -8.32 6.76
C ILE A 161 -15.09 -9.53 7.51
N GLY A 162 -14.16 -9.27 8.44
CA GLY A 162 -13.39 -10.33 9.09
C GLY A 162 -12.05 -10.66 8.42
N ARG A 163 -11.41 -9.72 7.72
CA ARG A 163 -10.06 -9.81 7.13
C ARG A 163 -9.04 -10.53 8.01
N SER A 164 -8.99 -10.20 9.31
CA SER A 164 -8.09 -10.88 10.27
C SER A 164 -8.39 -12.37 10.45
N LYS A 165 -9.66 -12.77 10.43
CA LYS A 165 -10.09 -14.17 10.51
C LYS A 165 -9.74 -14.93 9.24
N THR A 166 -9.98 -14.33 8.07
CA THR A 166 -9.58 -14.88 6.77
C THR A 166 -8.07 -15.07 6.73
N MET A 167 -7.31 -14.05 7.10
CA MET A 167 -5.85 -14.09 7.21
C MET A 167 -5.37 -15.21 8.15
N SER A 168 -5.99 -15.34 9.32
CA SER A 168 -5.66 -16.39 10.29
C SER A 168 -5.95 -17.80 9.77
N LYS A 169 -7.00 -17.98 8.97
CA LYS A 169 -7.30 -19.26 8.31
C LYS A 169 -6.28 -19.54 7.20
N CYS A 170 -6.04 -18.57 6.32
CA CYS A 170 -5.08 -18.67 5.23
C CYS A 170 -3.68 -19.02 5.74
N HIS A 171 -3.23 -18.42 6.84
CA HIS A 171 -1.94 -18.75 7.43
C HIS A 171 -1.87 -20.18 7.98
N LYS A 172 -2.98 -20.75 8.46
CA LYS A 172 -3.02 -22.15 8.90
C LYS A 172 -2.98 -23.11 7.72
N ASP A 173 -3.72 -22.80 6.66
CA ASP A 173 -3.76 -23.60 5.44
C ASP A 173 -2.40 -23.54 4.71
N LEU A 174 -1.83 -22.34 4.55
CA LEU A 174 -0.49 -22.12 4.01
C LEU A 174 0.58 -22.86 4.81
N HIS A 175 0.46 -22.90 6.14
CA HIS A 175 1.37 -23.68 6.97
C HIS A 175 1.32 -25.17 6.62
N LYS A 176 0.12 -25.74 6.49
CA LYS A 176 -0.06 -27.14 6.12
C LYS A 176 0.59 -27.43 4.76
N ASP A 177 0.34 -26.60 3.76
CA ASP A 177 0.85 -26.83 2.41
C ASP A 177 2.37 -26.65 2.32
N VAL A 178 2.91 -25.58 2.91
CA VAL A 178 4.37 -25.39 2.99
C VAL A 178 5.03 -26.52 3.78
N SER A 179 4.40 -27.02 4.84
CA SER A 179 4.94 -28.16 5.61
C SER A 179 4.96 -29.46 4.84
N ASN A 180 3.93 -29.70 3.99
CA ASN A 180 3.89 -30.85 3.10
C ASN A 180 5.03 -30.78 2.09
N VAL A 181 5.24 -29.63 1.46
CA VAL A 181 6.35 -29.43 0.50
C VAL A 181 7.71 -29.56 1.21
N ALA A 182 7.87 -28.95 2.39
CA ALA A 182 9.10 -29.02 3.18
C ALA A 182 9.45 -30.44 3.63
N SER A 183 8.45 -31.32 3.83
CA SER A 183 8.68 -32.73 4.16
C SER A 183 9.26 -33.54 3.00
N VAL A 184 8.97 -33.13 1.76
CA VAL A 184 9.50 -33.76 0.54
C VAL A 184 10.82 -33.13 0.14
N PHE A 185 10.94 -31.80 0.25
CA PHE A 185 12.09 -31.01 -0.17
C PHE A 185 12.69 -30.20 0.99
N PRO A 186 13.76 -30.71 1.63
CA PRO A 186 14.42 -29.99 2.72
C PRO A 186 15.08 -28.69 2.25
N SER A 187 15.52 -28.63 0.99
CA SER A 187 16.03 -27.42 0.34
C SER A 187 14.89 -26.68 -0.36
N HIS A 188 14.30 -25.69 0.32
CA HIS A 188 13.22 -24.89 -0.24
C HIS A 188 13.33 -23.41 0.11
N MET A 189 12.76 -22.59 -0.77
CA MET A 189 12.61 -21.14 -0.60
C MET A 189 11.14 -20.78 -0.74
N VAL A 190 10.65 -19.89 0.12
CA VAL A 190 9.28 -19.39 0.07
C VAL A 190 9.31 -17.89 -0.16
N ILE A 191 8.53 -17.44 -1.14
CA ILE A 191 8.28 -16.03 -1.43
C ILE A 191 6.80 -15.79 -1.21
N TYR A 192 6.47 -14.96 -0.25
CA TYR A 192 5.11 -14.56 0.07
C TYR A 192 4.90 -13.11 -0.33
N THR A 193 3.94 -12.88 -1.23
CA THR A 193 3.68 -11.57 -1.81
C THR A 193 2.20 -11.36 -2.12
N SER A 194 1.90 -10.22 -2.71
CA SER A 194 0.56 -9.76 -3.06
C SER A 194 0.56 -9.36 -4.53
N SER A 195 -0.33 -9.96 -5.32
CA SER A 195 -0.77 -9.42 -6.59
C SER A 195 -1.94 -8.46 -6.40
N ARG A 196 -2.18 -7.62 -7.40
CA ARG A 196 -3.47 -6.93 -7.45
C ARG A 196 -4.51 -7.98 -7.80
N PRO A 197 -5.67 -8.02 -7.13
CA PRO A 197 -6.76 -8.86 -7.61
C PRO A 197 -6.99 -8.47 -9.07
N LEU A 198 -6.89 -9.43 -9.98
CA LEU A 198 -7.48 -9.28 -11.29
C LEU A 198 -8.93 -8.93 -11.00
N ALA A 199 -9.31 -7.65 -11.20
CA ALA A 199 -10.70 -7.27 -11.24
C ALA A 199 -11.33 -8.32 -12.13
N LYS A 200 -12.23 -9.13 -11.57
CA LYS A 200 -12.81 -10.33 -12.18
C LYS A 200 -13.30 -9.91 -13.56
N ARG A 201 -12.39 -9.99 -14.55
CA ARG A 201 -12.69 -9.66 -15.92
C ARG A 201 -13.68 -10.74 -16.20
N GLN A 202 -14.92 -10.33 -16.38
CA GLN A 202 -15.94 -11.20 -16.88
C GLN A 202 -15.30 -11.85 -18.10
N GLU A 203 -14.88 -13.11 -17.93
CA GLU A 203 -14.65 -14.03 -19.03
C GLU A 203 -16.03 -14.19 -19.65
N VAL A 204 -16.44 -13.17 -20.40
CA VAL A 204 -17.27 -13.40 -21.56
C VAL A 204 -16.32 -14.11 -22.49
N LEU A 205 -16.27 -15.44 -22.34
CA LEU A 205 -15.98 -16.31 -23.46
C LEU A 205 -16.84 -15.77 -24.60
N MET A 206 -16.18 -15.15 -25.57
CA MET A 206 -16.78 -14.94 -26.87
C MET A 206 -16.92 -16.34 -27.45
N GLU A 207 -18.01 -17.00 -27.10
CA GLU A 207 -18.53 -18.10 -27.91
C GLU A 207 -18.93 -17.44 -29.24
N GLU A 208 -18.12 -17.71 -30.26
CA GLU A 208 -18.54 -17.56 -31.65
C GLU A 208 -19.77 -18.45 -31.85
N ASP A 209 -20.95 -17.84 -31.90
CA ASP A 209 -22.08 -18.44 -32.59
C ASP A 209 -22.86 -17.38 -33.37
N ASP A 210 -23.39 -17.86 -34.49
CA ASP A 210 -23.75 -17.13 -35.70
C ASP A 210 -25.07 -16.33 -35.58
N MET A 211 -25.20 -15.34 -36.49
CA MET A 211 -26.45 -14.76 -37.03
C MET A 211 -27.38 -13.81 -36.20
N LEU A 212 -27.39 -12.55 -36.67
CA LEU A 212 -28.54 -11.62 -36.92
C LEU A 212 -29.48 -11.20 -35.76
N ASP A 213 -29.45 -9.91 -35.38
CA ASP A 213 -30.43 -8.92 -35.83
C ASP A 213 -30.04 -7.51 -35.36
N ALA A 214 -30.23 -6.52 -36.23
CA ALA A 214 -29.83 -5.14 -36.04
C ALA A 214 -30.99 -4.34 -35.45
N THR A 215 -30.86 -3.83 -34.21
CA THR A 215 -31.43 -2.52 -33.84
C THR A 215 -30.71 -1.97 -32.60
N SER A 216 -30.05 -0.83 -32.77
CA SER A 216 -29.52 -0.01 -31.67
C SER A 216 -30.68 0.64 -30.88
N PRO A 217 -30.43 1.05 -29.63
CA PRO A 217 -30.34 2.49 -29.45
C PRO A 217 -29.22 2.94 -28.50
N PHE A 218 -28.55 3.97 -29.01
CA PHE A 218 -27.79 5.02 -28.33
C PHE A 218 -28.42 5.49 -27.00
N PHE A 219 -27.67 5.51 -25.89
CA PHE A 219 -27.82 6.51 -24.80
C PHE A 219 -26.45 6.74 -24.14
N VAL A 220 -25.76 7.82 -24.53
CA VAL A 220 -25.60 9.08 -23.78
C VAL A 220 -24.65 8.96 -22.58
N MET A 221 -23.47 9.55 -22.78
CA MET A 221 -22.52 9.95 -21.76
C MET A 221 -23.12 11.10 -20.94
N ASP A 222 -23.19 10.96 -19.62
CA ASP A 222 -23.23 12.14 -18.75
C ASP A 222 -22.35 11.97 -17.51
N ASN A 223 -21.66 13.06 -17.24
CA ASN A 223 -20.68 13.29 -16.21
C ASN A 223 -21.41 13.89 -14.99
N SER A 224 -20.83 13.75 -13.80
CA SER A 224 -21.28 14.38 -12.54
C SER A 224 -22.56 13.82 -11.87
N LYS A 225 -22.38 13.10 -10.76
CA LYS A 225 -22.72 13.60 -9.42
C LYS A 225 -22.49 12.52 -8.38
N SER A 226 -21.69 12.90 -7.39
CA SER A 226 -21.83 12.45 -6.01
C SER A 226 -23.30 12.48 -5.58
N GLN A 227 -23.84 11.33 -5.18
CA GLN A 227 -24.82 11.23 -4.09
C GLN A 227 -25.05 9.78 -3.68
N SER A 228 -24.54 9.47 -2.50
CA SER A 228 -25.22 8.79 -1.41
C SER A 228 -26.68 8.42 -1.67
N ALA A 229 -26.99 7.12 -1.57
CA ALA A 229 -28.32 6.66 -1.17
C ALA A 229 -28.20 5.39 -0.33
N SER A 230 -28.80 5.47 0.85
CA SER A 230 -28.77 4.57 1.99
C SER A 230 -29.62 3.30 1.82
N ALA A 231 -29.23 2.21 2.50
CA ALA A 231 -30.10 1.25 3.23
C ALA A 231 -29.19 0.11 3.75
N ALA A 232 -29.32 -0.49 4.93
CA ALA A 232 -30.40 -0.50 5.89
C ALA A 232 -29.83 -0.64 7.32
N VAL A 233 -30.56 -0.05 8.25
CA VAL A 233 -30.42 -0.19 9.70
C VAL A 233 -30.60 -1.66 10.10
N ASN A 234 -29.60 -2.22 10.78
CA ASN A 234 -29.78 -3.29 11.76
C ASN A 234 -28.78 -3.06 12.90
N THR A 235 -29.26 -2.33 13.91
CA THR A 235 -28.58 -2.08 15.17
C THR A 235 -28.53 -3.34 16.01
N THR A 236 -27.37 -3.99 16.08
CA THR A 236 -26.99 -4.76 17.26
C THR A 236 -25.71 -4.16 17.85
N LEU A 237 -25.81 -3.90 19.14
CA LEU A 237 -24.98 -3.06 19.97
C LEU A 237 -23.59 -3.68 20.14
N VAL A 238 -22.57 -3.17 19.44
CA VAL A 238 -21.17 -3.58 19.66
C VAL A 238 -20.39 -2.41 20.26
N LYS A 239 -20.10 -2.57 21.55
CA LYS A 239 -19.33 -1.66 22.40
C LYS A 239 -17.90 -1.51 21.87
N GLY A 240 -17.58 -0.33 21.34
CA GLY A 240 -16.23 0.07 20.93
C GLY A 240 -16.15 1.60 20.90
N SER A 241 -15.01 2.18 21.30
CA SER A 241 -14.89 3.64 21.43
C SER A 241 -15.06 4.33 20.08
N LEU A 242 -15.89 5.37 20.05
CA LEU A 242 -16.28 6.13 18.86
C LEU A 242 -15.08 6.71 18.08
N THR A 243 -13.94 6.87 18.76
CA THR A 243 -12.65 7.33 18.21
C THR A 243 -11.97 6.35 17.27
N GLN A 244 -12.41 5.09 17.22
CA GLN A 244 -11.82 4.06 16.36
C GLN A 244 -12.59 3.86 15.05
N ARG A 245 -13.81 4.39 14.97
CA ARG A 245 -14.66 4.34 13.75
C ARG A 245 -14.69 5.66 12.98
N TYR A 246 -14.36 6.76 13.64
CA TYR A 246 -14.21 8.05 13.01
C TYR A 246 -12.81 8.58 13.27
N GLN A 247 -12.01 8.61 12.22
CA GLN A 247 -10.67 9.18 12.20
C GLN A 247 -10.78 10.72 12.20
N PHE A 248 -11.36 11.29 13.25
CA PHE A 248 -11.56 12.74 13.40
C PHE A 248 -10.24 13.52 13.35
N PHE A 249 -9.14 12.87 13.74
CA PHE A 249 -7.79 13.42 13.75
C PHE A 249 -6.93 12.70 12.70
N THR A 250 -7.27 12.87 11.43
CA THR A 250 -6.32 12.56 10.36
C THR A 250 -5.12 13.51 10.49
N PRO A 251 -3.88 13.02 10.29
CA PRO A 251 -2.70 13.87 10.31
C PRO A 251 -2.85 15.11 9.42
N GLY A 252 -3.53 14.98 8.27
CA GLY A 252 -3.83 16.10 7.38
C GLY A 252 -4.77 17.16 7.95
N LEU A 253 -5.78 16.77 8.75
CA LEU A 253 -6.68 17.73 9.39
C LEU A 253 -5.95 18.49 10.51
N ILE A 254 -5.08 17.81 11.27
CA ILE A 254 -4.26 18.47 12.31
C ILE A 254 -3.29 19.46 11.67
N THR A 255 -2.60 19.10 10.59
CA THR A 255 -1.67 20.00 9.91
C THR A 255 -2.40 21.17 9.26
N ALA A 256 -3.55 20.95 8.64
CA ALA A 256 -4.39 22.03 8.11
C ALA A 256 -4.85 23.00 9.20
N LEU A 257 -5.26 22.47 10.36
CA LEU A 257 -5.67 23.28 11.50
C LEU A 257 -4.49 24.07 12.10
N LEU A 258 -3.31 23.48 12.21
CA LEU A 258 -2.10 24.16 12.67
C LEU A 258 -1.67 25.26 11.70
N VAL A 259 -1.71 25.02 10.39
CA VAL A 259 -1.40 26.04 9.39
C VAL A 259 -2.43 27.17 9.44
N MET A 260 -3.72 26.85 9.51
CA MET A 260 -4.78 27.87 9.55
C MET A 260 -4.69 28.73 10.82
N PHE A 261 -4.65 28.10 12.00
CA PHE A 261 -4.62 28.84 13.27
C PHE A 261 -3.24 29.40 13.63
N GLY A 262 -2.16 28.71 13.28
CA GLY A 262 -0.79 29.06 13.65
C GLY A 262 -0.10 30.00 12.68
N LEU A 263 -0.51 30.04 11.41
CA LEU A 263 0.10 30.92 10.40
C LEU A 263 -0.89 31.97 9.88
N PHE A 264 -2.06 31.57 9.39
CA PHE A 264 -2.98 32.50 8.74
C PHE A 264 -3.67 33.46 9.73
N ILE A 265 -4.17 32.99 10.86
CA ILE A 265 -4.80 33.85 11.87
C ILE A 265 -3.85 34.93 12.43
N PRO A 266 -2.61 34.65 12.85
CA PRO A 266 -1.74 35.70 13.38
C PRO A 266 -1.34 36.73 12.32
N ILE A 267 -1.12 36.31 11.06
CA ILE A 267 -0.88 37.26 9.96
C ILE A 267 -2.10 38.16 9.73
N LEU A 268 -3.30 37.57 9.74
CA LEU A 268 -4.54 38.33 9.60
C LEU A 268 -4.75 39.31 10.76
N MET A 269 -4.54 38.87 12.00
CA MET A 269 -4.63 39.71 13.20
C MET A 269 -3.63 40.88 13.15
N PHE A 270 -2.40 40.62 12.71
CA PHE A 270 -1.41 41.67 12.51
C PHE A 270 -1.85 42.67 11.43
N GLY A 271 -2.40 42.19 10.31
CA GLY A 271 -2.93 43.04 9.24
C GLY A 271 -4.10 43.92 9.71
N ILE A 272 -5.03 43.37 10.48
CA ILE A 272 -6.16 44.13 11.04
C ILE A 272 -5.67 45.19 12.02
N ASN A 273 -4.74 44.85 12.91
CA ASN A 273 -4.16 45.80 13.86
C ASN A 273 -3.40 46.93 13.15
N ALA A 274 -2.70 46.63 12.05
CA ALA A 274 -2.02 47.63 11.24
C ALA A 274 -3.01 48.58 10.55
N LEU A 275 -4.12 48.06 10.00
CA LEU A 275 -5.17 48.88 9.39
C LEU A 275 -5.91 49.75 10.44
N ALA A 276 -6.19 49.19 11.62
CA ALA A 276 -6.82 49.93 12.71
C ALA A 276 -5.93 51.03 13.29
N SER A 277 -4.60 50.93 13.13
CA SER A 277 -3.65 51.95 13.58
C SER A 277 -3.61 53.19 12.68
N ILE A 278 -4.25 53.16 11.51
CA ILE A 278 -4.30 54.33 10.62
C ILE A 278 -5.29 55.32 11.19
N GLN A 279 -4.79 56.29 11.93
CA GLN A 279 -5.56 57.44 12.36
C GLN A 279 -5.68 58.42 11.20
N SER A 280 -6.90 58.68 10.73
CA SER A 280 -7.13 59.74 9.75
C SER A 280 -6.89 61.09 10.43
N PRO A 281 -5.93 61.91 9.97
CA PRO A 281 -5.75 63.25 10.54
C PRO A 281 -7.01 64.05 10.22
N ARG A 282 -7.73 64.45 11.27
CA ARG A 282 -8.89 65.34 11.17
C ARG A 282 -8.35 66.67 10.65
N MET A 283 -8.63 66.98 9.39
CA MET A 283 -8.38 68.31 8.82
C MET A 283 -9.36 69.27 9.50
N ASP A 284 -8.95 69.84 10.64
CA ASP A 284 -9.70 70.95 11.22
C ASP A 284 -9.63 72.12 10.24
N SER A 285 -10.81 72.52 9.76
CA SER A 285 -10.97 73.61 8.81
C SER A 285 -10.36 74.89 9.40
N PRO A 286 -9.48 75.61 8.67
CA PRO A 286 -8.75 76.74 9.23
C PRO A 286 -9.74 77.81 9.69
N LYS A 287 -9.71 78.14 10.99
CA LYS A 287 -10.48 79.27 11.55
C LYS A 287 -10.06 80.54 10.79
N GLY A 288 -11.04 81.20 10.19
CA GLY A 288 -10.87 82.43 9.42
C GLY A 288 -10.21 83.56 10.22
N PRO A 289 -9.63 84.56 9.53
CA PRO A 289 -8.82 85.59 10.14
C PRO A 289 -9.66 86.41 11.13
N SER A 290 -9.20 86.49 12.38
CA SER A 290 -9.75 87.39 13.39
C SER A 290 -9.58 88.82 12.89
N LEU A 291 -10.70 89.48 12.59
CA LEU A 291 -10.74 90.92 12.33
C LEU A 291 -10.16 91.66 13.53
N GLU A 292 -9.03 92.31 13.27
CA GLU A 292 -8.40 93.37 14.03
C GLU A 292 -9.46 94.28 14.67
N LYS A 293 -9.43 94.37 16.00
CA LYS A 293 -10.27 95.28 16.77
C LYS A 293 -9.68 96.68 16.66
N LYS A 294 -10.14 97.44 15.66
CA LYS A 294 -9.97 98.88 15.54
C LYS A 294 -10.98 99.57 16.48
N ASN A 295 -10.54 100.65 17.14
CA ASN A 295 -11.22 101.56 18.09
C ASN A 295 -10.80 101.32 19.55
N GLN A 296 -10.47 102.33 20.34
CA GLN A 296 -10.29 103.77 20.17
C GLN A 296 -9.52 104.22 21.41
#